data_AF-A0A7W0UIN1-F1
#
_entry.id   AF-A0A7W0UIN1-F1
#
_cell.length_a   1.000
_cell.length_b   1.000
_cell.length_c   1.000
_cell.angle_alpha   90.00
_cell.angle_beta   90.00
_cell.angle_gamma   90.00
#
_symmetry.space_group_name_H-M   'P 1'
#
loop_
_entity.id
_entity.type
_entity.pdbx_description
1 polymer ?
#
loop_
_entity_poly.entity_id
_entity_poly.type
_entity_poly.pdbx_seq_one_letter_code
_entity_poly.pdbx_strand_id
1 'polypeptide(L)' 'MKEHCKQVLEKAYLYMDSEVLSADDRMLIRTHLEECKPCYERYGLEAQATSMISRLRGHDPCPDALRSSIKELLRRL' A
#
# COMPACT_ATOMS: atom_id res chain seq x y z
N MET A 1 19.14 12.67 7.82
CA MET A 1 18.31 11.44 7.96
C MET A 1 19.24 10.27 8.19
N LYS A 2 18.98 9.40 9.18
CA LYS A 2 19.84 8.23 9.49
C LYS A 2 19.58 7.12 8.45
N GLU A 3 20.60 6.32 8.13
CA GLU A 3 20.49 5.23 7.14
C GLU A 3 19.38 4.23 7.49
N HIS A 4 19.22 3.91 8.77
CA HIS A 4 18.13 3.05 9.26
C HIS A 4 16.73 3.61 8.96
N CYS A 5 16.52 4.93 9.12
CA CYS A 5 15.24 5.57 8.78
C CYS A 5 14.93 5.45 7.28
N LYS A 6 15.95 5.53 6.44
CA LYS A 6 15.79 5.41 4.98
C LYS A 6 15.29 4.01 4.61
N GLN A 7 15.94 2.97 5.13
CA GLN A 7 15.58 1.57 4.89
C GLN A 7 14.17 1.25 5.38
N VAL A 8 13.79 1.75 6.56
CA VAL A 8 12.44 1.56 7.10
C VAL A 8 11.40 2.29 6.25
N LEU A 9 11.67 3.53 5.82
CA LEU A 9 10.75 4.27 4.96
C LEU A 9 10.55 3.59 3.61
N GLU A 10 11.62 3.07 2.99
CA GLU A 10 11.53 2.28 1.75
C GLU A 10 10.59 1.08 1.93
N LYS A 11 10.77 0.28 3.00
CA LYS A 11 9.86 -0.83 3.33
C LYS A 11 8.44 -0.36 3.63
N ALA A 12 8.28 0.77 4.32
CA ALA A 12 6.97 1.33 4.65
C ALA A 12 6.19 1.74 3.39
N TYR A 13 6.85 2.23 2.34
CA TYR A 13 6.20 2.50 1.07
C TYR A 13 5.74 1.23 0.35
N LEU A 14 6.57 0.18 0.31
CA LEU A 14 6.15 -1.13 -0.22
C LEU A 14 4.92 -1.67 0.54
N TYR A 15 4.90 -1.49 1.87
CA TYR A 15 3.76 -1.83 2.69
C TYR A 15 2.50 -1.02 2.32
N MET A 16 2.63 0.28 2.03
CA MET A 16 1.53 1.16 1.64
C MET A 16 0.90 0.72 0.31
N ASP A 17 1.73 0.29 -0.64
CA ASP A 17 1.30 -0.17 -1.96
C ASP A 17 0.74 -1.60 -1.96
N SER A 18 0.50 -2.16 -0.77
CA SER A 18 0.00 -3.53 -0.55
C SER A 18 0.92 -4.62 -1.11
N GLU A 19 2.21 -4.33 -1.23
CA GLU A 19 3.20 -5.33 -1.62
C GLU A 19 3.50 -6.32 -0.47
N VAL A 20 3.91 -7.54 -0.84
CA VAL A 20 4.10 -8.62 0.14
C VAL A 20 5.38 -8.41 0.94
N LEU A 21 5.21 -8.10 2.22
CA LEU A 21 6.29 -8.04 3.21
C LEU A 21 6.18 -9.17 4.24
N SER A 22 7.35 -9.58 4.76
CA SER A 22 7.45 -10.54 5.86
C SER A 22 6.79 -10.01 7.14
N ALA A 23 6.48 -10.90 8.09
CA ALA A 23 5.96 -10.50 9.39
C ALA A 23 6.95 -9.61 10.15
N ASP A 24 8.24 -9.94 10.06
CA ASP A 24 9.33 -9.19 10.70
C ASP A 24 9.43 -7.76 10.15
N ASP A 25 9.28 -7.58 8.84
CA ASP A 25 9.30 -6.26 8.21
C ASP A 25 8.12 -5.39 8.70
N ARG A 26 6.93 -5.98 8.86
CA ARG A 26 5.76 -5.27 9.39
C ARG A 26 5.98 -4.85 10.85
N MET A 27 6.61 -5.70 11.65
CA MET A 27 6.95 -5.39 13.03
C MET A 27 7.99 -4.26 13.10
N LEU A 28 9.04 -4.35 12.29
CA LEU A 28 10.09 -3.33 12.18
C LEU A 28 9.52 -1.95 11.82
N ILE A 29 8.67 -1.88 10.79
CA ILE A 29 8.02 -0.64 10.37
C ILE A 29 7.20 -0.06 11.54
N ARG A 30 6.39 -0.89 12.21
CA ARG A 30 5.53 -0.44 13.32
C ARG A 30 6.35 0.15 14.46
N THR A 31 7.31 -0.60 14.98
CA THR A 31 8.17 -0.16 16.08
C THR A 31 8.91 1.13 15.73
N HIS A 32 9.46 1.22 14.51
CA HIS A 32 10.17 2.43 14.09
C HIS A 32 9.24 3.65 13.99
N LEU A 33 8.03 3.49 13.44
CA LEU A 33 7.07 4.60 13.34
C LEU A 33 6.54 5.05 14.70
N GLU A 34 6.50 4.15 15.70
CA GLU A 34 6.17 4.49 17.09
C GLU A 34 7.30 5.29 17.78
N GLU A 35 8.57 4.94 17.50
CA GLU A 35 9.74 5.55 18.14
C GLU A 35 10.29 6.79 17.41
N CYS A 36 10.02 6.93 16.11
CA CYS A 36 10.63 7.92 15.24
C CYS A 36 9.58 8.88 14.65
N LYS A 37 9.24 9.91 15.43
CA LYS A 37 8.33 11.01 15.04
C LYS A 37 8.55 11.57 13.61
N PRO A 38 9.77 11.90 13.15
CA PRO A 38 9.95 12.44 11.80
C PRO A 38 9.60 11.43 10.69
N CYS A 39 9.77 10.12 10.92
CA CYS A 39 9.36 9.10 9.96
C CYS A 39 7.83 8.90 9.99
N TYR A 40 7.23 8.94 11.18
CA TYR A 40 5.78 8.90 11.35
C TYR A 40 5.08 10.05 10.61
N GLU A 41 5.54 11.28 10.77
CA GLU A 41 4.95 12.46 10.13
C GLU A 41 5.03 12.36 8.60
N ARG A 42 6.18 11.92 8.08
CA ARG A 42 6.39 11.77 6.63
C ARG A 42 5.51 10.66 6.04
N TYR A 43 5.59 9.46 6.61
CA TYR A 43 4.77 8.32 6.18
C TYR A 43 3.27 8.60 6.35
N GLY A 44 2.88 9.24 7.45
CA GLY A 44 1.49 9.54 7.77
C GLY A 44 0.84 10.54 6.82
N LEU A 45 1.61 11.52 6.31
CA LEU A 45 1.11 12.45 5.29
C LEU A 45 0.82 11.72 3.98
N GLU A 46 1.74 10.88 3.52
CA GLU A 46 1.59 10.12 2.27
C GLU A 46 0.47 9.08 2.38
N ALA A 47 0.37 8.37 3.51
CA ALA A 47 -0.73 7.43 3.77
C ALA A 47 -2.10 8.12 3.72
N GLN A 48 -2.21 9.33 4.29
CA GLN A 48 -3.44 10.12 4.21
C GLN A 48 -3.77 10.53 2.78
N ALA A 49 -2.78 11.02 2.02
CA ALA A 49 -2.96 11.37 0.62
C ALA A 49 -3.41 10.17 -0.22
N THR A 50 -2.77 9.01 -0.07
CA THR A 50 -3.13 7.76 -0.74
C THR A 50 -4.54 7.30 -0.38
N SER A 51 -4.94 7.42 0.89
CA SER A 51 -6.31 7.12 1.34
C SER A 51 -7.34 8.05 0.69
N MET A 52 -7.05 9.36 0.62
CA MET A 52 -7.91 10.33 -0.05
C MET A 52 -8.05 10.03 -1.55
N ILE A 53 -6.94 9.79 -2.25
CA ILE A 53 -6.95 9.46 -3.67
C ILE A 53 -7.74 8.17 -3.92
N SER A 54 -7.53 7.14 -3.09
CA SER A 54 -8.26 5.87 -3.22
C SER A 54 -9.77 6.04 -3.09
N ARG A 55 -10.24 6.97 -2.25
CA ARG A 55 -11.67 7.31 -2.14
C ARG A 55 -12.19 8.13 -3.32
N LEU A 56 -11.33 8.91 -3.95
CA LEU A 56 -11.66 9.76 -5.11
C LEU A 56 -11.54 9.03 -6.44
N ARG A 57 -10.79 7.92 -6.51
CA ARG A 57 -10.80 7.00 -7.64
C ARG A 57 -12.23 6.48 -7.77
N GLY A 58 -12.99 7.12 -8.65
CA GLY A 58 -14.34 6.69 -9.01
C GLY A 58 -14.27 5.21 -9.34
N HIS A 59 -15.15 4.43 -8.72
CA HIS A 59 -15.38 3.07 -9.15
C HIS A 59 -16.05 3.14 -10.53
N ASP A 60 -15.26 3.36 -11.58
CA ASP A 60 -15.74 3.10 -12.92
C ASP A 60 -16.09 1.61 -12.96
N PRO A 61 -17.36 1.27 -13.14
CA PRO A 61 -17.77 -0.12 -13.14
C PRO A 61 -17.00 -0.84 -14.23
N CYS A 62 -16.41 -2.00 -13.90
CA CYS A 62 -15.75 -2.84 -14.89
C CYS A 62 -16.71 -3.07 -16.06
N PRO A 63 -16.32 -2.75 -17.32
CA PRO A 63 -17.20 -2.89 -18.48
C PRO A 63 -17.77 -4.31 -18.56
N ASP A 64 -19.08 -4.42 -18.81
CA ASP A 64 -19.77 -5.72 -18.79
C ASP A 64 -19.22 -6.71 -19.82
N ALA A 65 -18.73 -6.21 -20.96
CA ALA A 65 -18.06 -7.01 -21.98
C ALA A 65 -16.78 -7.68 -21.43
N LEU A 66 -15.95 -6.92 -20.70
CA LEU A 66 -14.73 -7.43 -20.09
C LEU A 66 -15.05 -8.43 -18.97
N ARG A 67 -16.01 -8.11 -18.11
CA ARG A 67 -16.47 -8.99 -17.03
C ARG A 67 -17.00 -10.32 -17.57
N SER A 68 -17.76 -10.28 -18.66
CA SER A 68 -18.32 -11.48 -19.30
C SER A 68 -17.24 -12.35 -19.93
N SER A 69 -16.29 -11.73 -20.63
CA SER A 69 -15.12 -12.42 -21.22
C SER A 69 -14.30 -13.15 -20.15
N ILE A 70 -13.99 -12.50 -19.03
CA ILE A 70 -13.26 -13.11 -17.92
C ILE A 70 -14.05 -14.28 -17.32
N LYS A 71 -15.36 -14.13 -17.08
CA LYS A 71 -16.20 -15.22 -16.58
C LYS A 71 -16.20 -16.43 -17.50
N GLU A 72 -16.19 -16.20 -18.81
CA GLU A 72 -16.16 -17.29 -19.78
C GLU A 72 -14.80 -18.00 -19.81
N LEU A 73 -13.69 -17.26 -19.72
CA LEU A 73 -12.35 -17.83 -19.57
C LEU A 73 -12.23 -18.70 -18.32
N LEU A 74 -12.74 -18.23 -17.17
CA LEU A 74 -12.68 -18.99 -15.91
C LEU A 74 -13.48 -20.29 -15.94
N ARG A 75 -14.56 -20.38 -16.75
CA ARG A 75 -15.32 -21.64 -16.91
C ARG A 75 -14.61 -22.66 -17.80
N ARG A 76 -13.60 -22.25 -18.57
CA ARG A 76 -12.83 -23.10 -19.49
C ARG A 76 -11.58 -23.70 -18.83
N LEU A 77 -11.24 -23.24 -17.63
CA LEU A 77 -10.23 -23.83 -16.74
C LEU A 77 -10.88 -24.91 -15.88
#